data_AF-A0A524LYN8-F1
#
_entry.id   AF-A0A524LYN8-F1
#
_cell.length_a   1.000
_cell.length_b   1.000
_cell.length_c   1.000
_cell.angle_alpha   90.00
_cell.angle_beta   90.00
_cell.angle_gamma   90.00
#
_symmetry.space_group_name_H-M   'P 1'
#
loop_
_entity.id
_entity.type
_entity.pdbx_description
1 polymer ?
#
loop_
_entity_poly.entity_id
_entity_poly.type
_entity_poly.pdbx_seq_one_letter_code
_entity_poly.pdbx_strand_id
1 'polypeptide(L)'
;MNTDDKLLEEKGRRFLRRQWKMMVVFGAIAAVAAIEGLLVLTWFVTSAQAVDFIPAVLGQWTIGYVITFILHLIFWELLLVVTWVGVVASAIGYFWYMRLPEEDKIESSGRSKRDGGNAFGFLIGLAWLVVVWLDGRWNLAFESWTFNDWIYSCLAAFGWVLIICGIPMVLFFIWWIKQEPKLEA
;
A
#
# COMPACT_ATOMS: atom_id res chain seq x y z
N MET A 1 4.63 -33.09 5.62
CA MET A 1 4.64 -32.09 6.71
C MET A 1 5.98 -32.21 7.40
N ASN A 2 6.85 -31.23 7.19
CA ASN A 2 8.29 -31.37 7.44
C ASN A 2 8.61 -31.21 8.94
N THR A 3 9.70 -31.80 9.41
CA THR A 3 10.10 -31.73 10.83
C THR A 3 10.37 -30.29 11.28
N ASP A 4 10.84 -29.45 10.36
CA ASP A 4 11.05 -28.01 10.57
C ASP A 4 9.75 -27.25 10.83
N ASP A 5 8.65 -27.60 10.13
CA ASP A 5 7.34 -26.94 10.31
C ASP A 5 6.81 -27.18 11.73
N LYS A 6 6.96 -28.41 12.24
CA LYS A 6 6.54 -28.77 13.60
C LYS A 6 7.35 -28.03 14.67
N LEU A 7 8.66 -27.88 14.46
CA LEU A 7 9.53 -27.15 15.39
C LEU A 7 9.20 -25.65 15.42
N LEU A 8 8.92 -25.04 14.26
CA LEU A 8 8.48 -23.65 14.18
C LEU A 8 7.11 -23.44 14.83
N GLU A 9 6.18 -24.37 14.64
CA GLU A 9 4.84 -24.30 15.23
C GLU A 9 4.87 -24.45 16.77
N GLU A 10 5.68 -25.37 17.31
CA GLU A 10 5.85 -25.53 18.75
C GLU A 10 6.58 -24.36 19.41
N LYS A 11 7.60 -23.80 18.74
CA LYS A 11 8.30 -22.60 19.21
C LYS A 11 7.36 -21.39 19.17
N GLY A 12 6.57 -21.26 18.11
CA GLY A 12 5.53 -20.24 17.95
C GLY A 12 4.44 -20.31 19.03
N ARG A 13 3.89 -21.50 19.33
CA ARG A 13 2.88 -21.65 20.41
C ARG A 13 3.44 -21.33 21.80
N ARG A 14 4.69 -21.71 22.09
CA ARG A 14 5.36 -21.36 23.35
C ARG A 14 5.59 -19.86 23.47
N PHE A 15 6.03 -19.21 22.40
CA PHE A 15 6.20 -17.76 22.35
C PHE A 15 4.86 -17.02 22.51
N LEU A 16 3.82 -17.42 21.78
CA LEU A 16 2.46 -16.87 21.90
C LEU A 16 1.91 -17.00 23.33
N ARG A 17 2.07 -18.16 23.97
CA ARG A 17 1.58 -18.36 25.34
C ARG A 17 2.38 -17.55 26.38
N ARG A 18 3.67 -17.33 26.13
CA ARG A 18 4.55 -16.52 27.00
C ARG A 18 4.32 -15.01 26.81
N GLN A 19 3.95 -14.58 25.61
CA GLN A 19 3.80 -13.16 25.21
C GLN A 19 2.33 -12.72 24.98
N TRP A 20 1.34 -13.57 25.29
CA TRP A 20 -0.08 -13.29 25.07
C TRP A 20 -0.55 -11.96 25.66
N LYS A 21 -0.07 -11.61 26.86
CA LYS A 21 -0.38 -10.32 27.50
C LYS A 21 0.03 -9.13 26.62
N MET A 22 1.17 -9.22 25.94
CA MET A 22 1.65 -8.15 25.05
C MET A 22 0.90 -8.13 23.73
N MET A 23 0.48 -9.28 23.21
CA MET A 23 -0.42 -9.32 22.06
C MET A 23 -1.76 -8.64 22.35
N VAL A 24 -2.33 -8.86 23.54
CA VAL A 24 -3.56 -8.18 23.95
C VAL A 24 -3.34 -6.66 24.05
N VAL A 25 -2.19 -6.22 24.56
CA VAL A 25 -1.84 -4.78 24.61
C VAL A 25 -1.69 -4.19 23.21
N PHE A 26 -0.95 -4.83 22.30
CA PHE A 26 -0.84 -4.35 20.91
C PHE A 26 -2.17 -4.40 20.17
N GLY A 27 -2.98 -5.44 20.41
CA GLY A 27 -4.34 -5.53 19.87
C GLY A 27 -5.23 -4.38 20.36
N ALA A 28 -5.14 -4.03 21.65
CA ALA A 28 -5.86 -2.89 22.20
C ALA A 28 -5.39 -1.55 21.59
N ILE A 29 -4.08 -1.35 21.43
CA ILE A 29 -3.53 -0.15 20.78
C ILE A 29 -3.99 -0.07 19.33
N ALA A 30 -3.96 -1.18 18.59
CA ALA A 30 -4.43 -1.23 17.21
C ALA A 30 -5.93 -0.94 17.10
N ALA A 31 -6.74 -1.45 18.03
CA ALA A 31 -8.17 -1.16 18.08
C ALA A 31 -8.44 0.34 18.36
N VAL A 32 -7.73 0.94 19.31
CA VAL A 32 -7.82 2.38 19.58
C VAL A 32 -7.41 3.20 18.35
N ALA A 33 -6.31 2.85 17.71
CA ALA A 33 -5.84 3.51 16.49
C ALA A 33 -6.87 3.42 15.35
N ALA A 34 -7.54 2.27 15.19
CA ALA A 34 -8.58 2.09 14.18
C ALA A 34 -9.82 2.94 14.48
N ILE A 35 -10.26 3.00 15.74
CA ILE A 35 -11.39 3.85 16.16
C ILE A 35 -11.06 5.32 15.89
N GLU A 36 -9.85 5.76 16.23
CA GLU A 36 -9.42 7.13 15.95
C GLU A 36 -9.31 7.44 14.47
N GLY A 37 -8.81 6.50 13.66
CA GLY A 37 -8.83 6.64 12.19
C GLY A 37 -10.25 6.91 11.67
N LEU A 38 -11.25 6.18 12.18
CA LEU A 38 -12.66 6.41 11.83
C LEU A 38 -13.16 7.79 12.31
N LEU A 39 -12.75 8.25 13.48
CA LEU A 39 -13.08 9.59 13.97
C LEU A 39 -12.44 10.68 13.12
N VAL A 40 -11.18 10.52 12.72
CA VAL A 40 -10.48 11.44 11.82
C VAL A 40 -11.15 11.46 10.46
N LEU A 41 -11.52 10.30 9.90
CA LEU A 41 -12.26 10.20 8.65
C LEU A 41 -13.59 10.95 8.70
N THR A 42 -14.42 10.69 9.71
CA THR A 42 -15.74 11.31 9.83
C THR A 42 -15.65 12.81 10.11
N TRP A 43 -14.70 13.23 10.95
CA TRP A 43 -14.39 14.65 11.18
C TRP A 43 -13.89 15.33 9.89
N PHE A 44 -13.01 14.69 9.14
CA PHE A 44 -12.45 15.25 7.91
C PHE A 44 -13.53 15.39 6.83
N VAL A 45 -14.38 14.38 6.64
CA VAL A 45 -15.51 14.45 5.68
C VAL A 45 -16.43 15.62 5.98
N THR A 46 -16.84 15.77 7.25
CA THR A 46 -17.75 16.86 7.65
C THR A 46 -17.09 18.23 7.53
N SER A 47 -15.81 18.34 7.93
CA SER A 47 -15.04 19.60 7.82
C SER A 47 -14.79 19.98 6.37
N ALA A 48 -14.43 19.02 5.52
CA ALA A 48 -14.16 19.24 4.10
C ALA A 48 -15.41 19.68 3.33
N GLN A 49 -16.58 19.13 3.67
CA GLN A 49 -17.86 19.57 3.11
C GLN A 49 -18.25 20.96 3.59
N ALA A 50 -17.96 21.31 4.86
CA ALA A 50 -18.30 22.62 5.42
C ALA A 50 -17.54 23.80 4.79
N VAL A 51 -16.38 23.53 4.17
CA VAL A 51 -15.55 24.54 3.49
C VAL A 51 -15.57 24.41 1.97
N ASP A 52 -16.55 23.67 1.42
CA ASP A 52 -16.69 23.39 -0.02
C ASP A 52 -15.41 22.78 -0.67
N PHE A 53 -14.60 22.07 0.11
CA PHE A 53 -13.37 21.42 -0.39
C PHE A 53 -13.68 20.16 -1.20
N ILE A 54 -14.77 19.46 -0.89
CA ILE A 54 -15.29 18.32 -1.65
C ILE A 54 -16.79 18.46 -1.86
N PRO A 55 -17.33 18.00 -3.01
CA PRO A 55 -18.75 18.03 -3.26
C PRO A 55 -19.52 17.05 -2.36
N ALA A 56 -20.72 17.45 -1.94
CA ALA A 56 -21.60 16.63 -1.11
C ALA A 56 -22.23 15.46 -1.89
N VAL A 57 -22.39 15.59 -3.21
CA VAL A 57 -23.04 14.59 -4.07
C VAL A 57 -21.98 13.77 -4.80
N LEU A 58 -22.04 12.43 -4.67
CA LEU A 58 -21.07 11.50 -5.28
C LEU A 58 -20.92 11.67 -6.79
N GLY A 59 -21.99 11.98 -7.53
CA GLY A 59 -21.93 12.20 -8.98
C GLY A 59 -21.04 13.37 -9.41
N GLN A 60 -20.86 14.36 -8.53
CA GLN A 60 -20.02 15.55 -8.76
C GLN A 60 -18.55 15.32 -8.42
N TRP A 61 -18.20 14.15 -7.86
CA TRP A 61 -16.81 13.82 -7.58
C TRP A 61 -16.04 13.66 -8.87
N THR A 62 -14.81 14.16 -8.85
CA THR A 62 -13.86 14.04 -9.95
C THR A 62 -12.69 13.18 -9.45
N ILE A 63 -11.88 12.66 -10.37
CA ILE A 63 -10.65 11.96 -9.98
C ILE A 63 -9.74 12.89 -9.19
N GLY A 64 -9.69 14.18 -9.56
CA GLY A 64 -9.01 15.20 -8.78
C GLY A 64 -9.46 15.26 -7.33
N TYR A 65 -10.78 15.37 -7.09
CA TYR A 65 -11.33 15.38 -5.73
C TYR A 65 -11.03 14.09 -4.96
N VAL A 66 -11.10 12.93 -5.61
CA VAL A 66 -10.78 11.65 -4.97
C VAL A 66 -9.32 11.63 -4.51
N ILE A 67 -8.39 12.00 -5.40
CA ILE A 67 -6.95 11.98 -5.07
C ILE A 67 -6.62 13.02 -4.01
N THR A 68 -7.12 14.25 -4.11
CA THR A 68 -6.88 15.28 -3.08
C THR A 68 -7.47 14.88 -1.75
N PHE A 69 -8.69 14.32 -1.73
CA PHE A 69 -9.33 13.81 -0.52
C PHE A 69 -8.50 12.70 0.14
N ILE A 70 -8.07 11.69 -0.62
CA ILE A 70 -7.25 10.58 -0.10
C ILE A 70 -5.92 11.10 0.46
N LEU A 71 -5.24 11.99 -0.26
CA LEU A 71 -3.95 12.54 0.20
C LEU A 71 -4.09 13.34 1.49
N HIS A 72 -5.13 14.19 1.59
CA HIS A 72 -5.37 14.98 2.79
C HIS A 72 -5.83 14.11 3.95
N LEU A 73 -6.66 13.10 3.69
CA LEU A 73 -7.09 12.13 4.69
C LEU A 73 -5.87 11.38 5.27
N ILE A 74 -5.01 10.82 4.41
CA ILE A 74 -3.77 10.15 4.84
C ILE A 74 -2.89 11.12 5.61
N PHE A 75 -2.74 12.37 5.15
CA PHE A 75 -1.97 13.38 5.87
C PHE A 75 -2.52 13.61 7.28
N TRP A 76 -3.83 13.78 7.43
CA TRP A 76 -4.47 13.98 8.74
C TRP A 76 -4.42 12.74 9.62
N GLU A 77 -4.57 11.53 9.07
CA GLU A 77 -4.40 10.28 9.82
C GLU A 77 -2.96 10.11 10.30
N LEU A 78 -1.97 10.41 9.46
CA LEU A 78 -0.56 10.39 9.88
C LEU A 78 -0.29 11.41 10.98
N LEU A 79 -0.83 12.62 10.83
CA LEU A 79 -0.60 13.70 11.78
C LEU A 79 -1.31 13.45 13.12
N LEU A 80 -2.58 13.04 13.09
CA LEU A 80 -3.41 12.92 14.29
C LEU A 80 -3.37 11.55 14.94
N VAL A 81 -3.21 10.46 14.18
CA VAL A 81 -3.18 9.10 14.74
C VAL A 81 -1.74 8.64 14.90
N VAL A 82 -0.96 8.66 13.83
CA VAL A 82 0.40 8.07 13.85
C VAL A 82 1.35 8.84 14.75
N THR A 83 1.23 10.16 14.89
CA THR A 83 2.12 10.94 15.77
C THR A 83 2.11 10.45 17.21
N TRP A 84 0.94 10.18 17.80
CA TRP A 84 0.87 9.76 19.20
C TRP A 84 0.77 8.24 19.35
N VAL A 85 -0.06 7.55 18.54
CA VAL A 85 -0.14 6.07 18.54
C VAL A 85 1.21 5.48 18.19
N GLY A 86 1.86 6.00 17.15
CA GLY A 86 3.15 5.54 16.70
C GLY A 86 4.20 5.69 17.81
N VAL A 87 4.23 6.83 18.51
CA VAL A 87 5.16 7.05 19.64
C VAL A 87 4.87 6.07 20.79
N VAL A 88 3.61 5.89 21.19
CA VAL A 88 3.24 4.98 22.28
C VAL A 88 3.54 3.53 21.93
N ALA A 89 3.15 3.08 20.73
CA ALA A 89 3.42 1.73 20.24
C ALA A 89 4.92 1.47 20.11
N SER A 90 5.69 2.44 19.60
CA SER A 90 7.15 2.34 19.50
C SER A 90 7.80 2.25 20.87
N ALA A 91 7.38 3.07 21.83
CA ALA A 91 7.91 3.06 23.18
C ALA A 91 7.62 1.71 23.88
N ILE A 92 6.38 1.24 23.84
CA ILE A 92 5.99 -0.06 24.41
C ILE A 92 6.75 -1.20 23.74
N GLY A 93 6.85 -1.17 22.41
CA GLY A 93 7.62 -2.16 21.64
C GLY A 93 9.11 -2.14 21.99
N TYR A 94 9.70 -0.97 22.17
CA TYR A 94 11.10 -0.81 22.57
C TYR A 94 11.36 -1.34 23.99
N PHE A 95 10.53 -0.95 24.97
CA PHE A 95 10.63 -1.45 26.34
C PHE A 95 10.40 -2.96 26.41
N TRP A 96 9.50 -3.48 25.60
CA TRP A 96 9.27 -4.91 25.48
C TRP A 96 10.47 -5.64 24.88
N TYR A 97 11.02 -5.13 23.78
CA TYR A 97 12.19 -5.69 23.10
C TYR A 97 13.42 -5.74 24.01
N MET A 98 13.64 -4.68 24.81
CA MET A 98 14.70 -4.63 25.83
C MET A 98 14.55 -5.70 26.91
N ARG A 99 13.34 -6.21 27.14
CA ARG A 99 13.02 -7.21 28.18
C ARG A 99 12.99 -8.65 27.67
N LEU A 100 13.22 -8.87 26.37
CA LEU A 100 13.27 -10.21 25.79
C LEU A 100 14.62 -10.90 26.10
N PRO A 101 14.61 -12.20 26.48
CA PRO A 101 15.84 -12.98 26.62
C PRO A 101 16.57 -13.11 25.29
N GLU A 102 17.90 -13.21 25.31
CA GLU A 102 18.75 -13.22 24.10
C GLU A 102 18.42 -14.37 23.13
N GLU A 103 17.90 -15.48 23.65
CA GLU A 103 17.43 -16.63 22.87
C GLU A 103 16.18 -16.33 22.00
N ASP A 104 15.38 -15.33 22.41
CA ASP A 104 14.15 -14.88 21.76
C ASP A 104 14.37 -13.57 20.97
N LYS A 105 15.54 -12.92 21.09
CA LYS A 105 15.96 -11.81 20.23
C LYS A 105 16.32 -12.40 18.86
N ILE A 106 15.28 -12.63 18.08
CA ILE A 106 15.37 -13.12 16.70
C ILE A 106 16.52 -12.41 15.98
N GLU A 107 17.57 -13.16 15.62
CA GLU A 107 18.54 -12.73 14.61
C GLU A 107 17.75 -12.33 13.37
N SER A 108 17.61 -11.02 13.15
CA SER A 108 16.86 -10.47 12.01
C SER A 108 17.62 -10.60 10.69
N SER A 109 18.29 -11.73 10.45
CA SER A 109 19.00 -12.01 9.20
C SER A 109 18.09 -12.55 8.09
N GLY A 110 16.80 -12.70 8.36
CA GLY A 110 15.79 -13.00 7.34
C GLY A 110 15.28 -11.73 6.68
N ARG A 111 16.07 -11.15 5.76
CA ARG A 111 15.59 -10.15 4.80
C ARG A 111 14.37 -10.76 4.11
N SER A 112 13.15 -10.34 4.50
CA SER A 112 11.97 -10.83 3.82
C SER A 112 12.15 -10.50 2.34
N LYS A 113 12.06 -11.52 1.48
CA LYS A 113 11.97 -11.31 0.05
C LYS A 113 10.72 -10.45 -0.13
N ARG A 114 10.94 -9.15 -0.26
CA ARG A 114 9.90 -8.17 -0.52
C ARG A 114 9.28 -8.61 -1.83
N ASP A 115 8.07 -9.14 -1.78
CA ASP A 115 7.32 -9.57 -2.95
C ASP A 115 7.25 -8.40 -3.93
N GLY A 116 8.05 -8.47 -4.99
CA GLY A 116 8.05 -7.51 -6.09
C GLY A 116 6.79 -7.61 -6.96
N GLY A 117 5.84 -8.48 -6.59
CA GLY A 117 4.68 -8.84 -7.39
C GLY A 117 3.69 -7.71 -7.66
N ASN A 118 3.70 -6.63 -6.87
CA ASN A 118 2.73 -5.53 -7.03
C ASN A 118 3.27 -4.29 -7.78
N ALA A 119 4.54 -4.29 -8.22
CA ALA A 119 5.12 -3.13 -8.89
C ALA A 119 4.44 -2.84 -10.25
N PHE A 120 4.04 -3.88 -10.97
CA PHE A 120 3.42 -3.75 -12.29
C PHE A 120 2.00 -3.15 -12.22
N GLY A 121 1.18 -3.60 -11.26
CA GLY A 121 -0.16 -3.04 -11.04
C GLY A 121 -0.10 -1.57 -10.62
N PHE A 122 0.87 -1.22 -9.78
CA PHE A 122 1.12 0.17 -9.39
C PHE A 122 1.49 1.05 -10.59
N LEU A 123 2.37 0.58 -11.48
CA LEU A 123 2.75 1.31 -12.70
C LEU A 123 1.56 1.52 -13.65
N ILE A 124 0.70 0.51 -13.82
CA ILE A 124 -0.51 0.66 -14.64
C ILE A 124 -1.46 1.70 -14.04
N GLY A 125 -1.70 1.65 -12.73
CA GLY A 125 -2.53 2.63 -12.05
C GLY A 125 -1.97 4.06 -12.17
N LEU A 126 -0.66 4.22 -12.03
CA LEU A 126 0.01 5.51 -12.19
C LEU A 126 -0.07 6.03 -13.63
N ALA A 127 0.19 5.17 -14.61
CA ALA A 127 0.02 5.51 -16.02
C ALA A 127 -1.43 5.89 -16.35
N TRP A 128 -2.41 5.23 -15.73
CA TRP A 128 -3.82 5.57 -15.89
C TRP A 128 -4.16 6.97 -15.35
N LEU A 129 -3.66 7.32 -14.16
CA LEU A 129 -3.82 8.69 -13.64
C LEU A 129 -3.21 9.74 -14.58
N VAL A 130 -2.06 9.44 -15.18
CA VAL A 130 -1.42 10.33 -16.18
C VAL A 130 -2.27 10.45 -17.44
N VAL A 131 -2.81 9.34 -17.97
CA VAL A 131 -3.71 9.37 -19.15
C VAL A 131 -4.95 10.21 -18.86
N VAL A 132 -5.60 9.99 -17.72
CA VAL A 132 -6.77 10.76 -17.27
C VAL A 132 -6.46 12.27 -17.19
N TRP A 133 -5.27 12.61 -16.71
CA TRP A 133 -4.80 14.00 -16.69
C TRP A 133 -4.65 14.55 -18.10
N LEU A 134 -3.93 13.84 -18.97
CA LEU A 134 -3.64 14.28 -20.34
C LEU A 134 -4.92 14.44 -21.18
N ASP A 135 -5.90 13.57 -20.98
CA ASP A 135 -7.21 13.62 -21.64
C ASP A 135 -8.13 14.74 -21.07
N GLY A 136 -7.65 15.52 -20.11
CA GLY A 136 -8.41 16.61 -19.48
C GLY A 136 -9.55 16.14 -18.58
N ARG A 137 -9.62 14.85 -18.27
CA ARG A 137 -10.73 14.22 -17.50
C ARG A 137 -10.54 14.29 -15.99
N TRP A 138 -9.41 14.82 -15.55
CA TRP A 138 -9.05 14.97 -14.14
C TRP A 138 -10.13 15.68 -13.30
N ASN A 139 -10.73 16.74 -13.85
CA ASN A 139 -11.74 17.57 -13.19
C ASN A 139 -13.17 17.31 -13.73
N LEU A 140 -13.37 16.24 -14.51
CA LEU A 140 -14.69 15.86 -15.02
C LEU A 140 -15.41 15.03 -13.95
N ALA A 141 -16.65 15.42 -13.65
CA ALA A 141 -17.51 14.77 -12.66
C ALA A 141 -17.83 13.33 -13.10
N PHE A 142 -17.82 12.36 -12.19
CA PHE A 142 -18.07 10.95 -12.52
C PHE A 142 -19.40 10.71 -13.23
N GLU A 143 -20.42 11.52 -12.95
CA GLU A 143 -21.70 11.44 -13.66
C GLU A 143 -21.57 11.67 -15.19
N SER A 144 -20.55 12.43 -15.61
CA SER A 144 -20.25 12.68 -17.03
C SER A 144 -19.41 11.58 -17.70
N TRP A 145 -18.92 10.61 -16.92
CA TRP A 145 -18.11 9.52 -17.46
C TRP A 145 -19.00 8.41 -18.02
N THR A 146 -18.79 8.07 -19.29
CA THR A 146 -19.40 6.86 -19.83
C THR A 146 -18.57 5.63 -19.48
N PHE A 147 -19.18 4.44 -19.54
CA PHE A 147 -18.42 3.20 -19.38
C PHE A 147 -17.34 3.03 -20.46
N ASN A 148 -17.64 3.45 -21.70
CA ASN A 148 -16.69 3.40 -22.81
C ASN A 148 -15.46 4.27 -22.53
N ASP A 149 -15.69 5.46 -22.00
CA ASP A 149 -14.64 6.39 -21.61
C ASP A 149 -13.68 5.81 -20.58
N TRP A 150 -14.23 5.17 -19.56
CA TRP A 150 -13.45 4.50 -18.54
C TRP A 150 -12.62 3.36 -19.15
N ILE A 151 -13.24 2.48 -19.94
CA ILE A 151 -12.56 1.36 -20.59
C ILE A 151 -11.44 1.85 -21.52
N TYR A 152 -11.69 2.85 -22.37
CA TYR A 152 -10.67 3.37 -23.27
C TYR A 152 -9.50 4.03 -22.52
N SER A 153 -9.75 4.76 -21.44
CA SER A 153 -8.68 5.31 -20.59
C SER A 153 -7.82 4.20 -19.96
N CYS A 154 -8.43 3.10 -19.51
CA CYS A 154 -7.74 1.93 -18.98
C CYS A 154 -6.90 1.21 -20.05
N LEU A 155 -7.45 1.01 -21.25
CA LEU A 155 -6.69 0.42 -22.37
C LEU A 155 -5.52 1.31 -22.80
N ALA A 156 -5.72 2.64 -22.86
CA ALA A 156 -4.66 3.58 -23.19
C ALA A 156 -3.53 3.53 -22.16
N ALA A 157 -3.85 3.48 -20.87
CA ALA A 157 -2.88 3.34 -19.79
C ALA A 157 -2.05 2.04 -19.90
N PHE A 158 -2.74 0.93 -20.14
CA PHE A 158 -2.09 -0.36 -20.36
C PHE A 158 -1.18 -0.34 -21.60
N GLY A 159 -1.64 0.29 -22.69
CA GLY A 159 -0.85 0.49 -23.90
C GLY A 159 0.43 1.29 -23.64
N TRP A 160 0.35 2.39 -22.89
CA TRP A 160 1.52 3.18 -22.50
C TRP A 160 2.52 2.39 -21.66
N VAL A 161 2.05 1.59 -20.69
CA VAL A 161 2.92 0.73 -19.87
C VAL A 161 3.61 -0.32 -20.72
N LEU A 162 2.89 -0.93 -21.67
CA LEU A 162 3.45 -1.92 -22.60
C LEU A 162 4.49 -1.29 -23.54
N ILE A 163 4.30 -0.04 -23.97
CA ILE A 163 5.29 0.68 -24.76
C ILE A 163 6.54 0.98 -23.90
N ILE A 164 6.37 1.56 -22.72
CA ILE A 164 7.47 2.01 -21.87
C ILE A 164 8.26 0.83 -21.28
N CYS A 165 7.61 -0.25 -20.85
CA CYS A 165 8.27 -1.41 -20.27
C CYS A 165 8.55 -2.51 -21.30
N GLY A 166 7.64 -2.72 -22.25
CA GLY A 166 7.74 -3.80 -23.23
C GLY A 166 8.82 -3.55 -24.29
N ILE A 167 8.98 -2.32 -24.79
CA ILE A 167 10.04 -2.02 -25.77
C ILE A 167 11.44 -2.29 -25.19
N PRO A 168 11.80 -1.77 -23.99
CA PRO A 168 13.08 -2.09 -23.38
C PRO A 168 13.24 -3.58 -23.09
N MET A 169 12.18 -4.27 -22.66
CA MET A 169 12.23 -5.72 -22.39
C MET A 169 12.52 -6.52 -23.67
N VAL A 170 11.88 -6.18 -24.79
CA VAL A 170 12.13 -6.83 -26.09
C VAL A 170 13.54 -6.54 -26.59
N LEU A 171 14.01 -5.29 -26.49
CA LEU A 171 15.37 -4.92 -26.88
C LEU A 171 16.43 -5.65 -26.03
N PHE A 172 16.20 -5.73 -24.72
CA PHE A 172 17.04 -6.50 -23.80
C PHE A 172 17.05 -7.99 -24.18
N PHE A 173 15.89 -8.57 -24.49
CA PHE A 173 15.76 -9.97 -24.87
C PHE A 173 16.48 -10.28 -26.20
N ILE A 174 16.37 -9.40 -27.21
CA ILE A 174 17.08 -9.52 -28.49
C ILE A 174 18.60 -9.42 -28.27
N TRP A 175 19.04 -8.49 -27.42
CA TRP A 175 20.46 -8.35 -27.06
C TRP A 175 20.97 -9.59 -26.32
N TRP A 176 20.18 -10.14 -25.40
CA TRP A 176 20.50 -11.35 -24.64
C TRP A 176 20.68 -12.57 -25.53
N ILE A 177 19.75 -12.82 -26.46
CA ILE A 177 19.85 -13.93 -27.43
C ILE A 177 21.11 -13.79 -28.30
N LYS A 178 21.49 -12.56 -28.67
CA LYS A 178 22.71 -12.31 -29.44
C LYS A 178 24.00 -12.58 -28.65
N GLN A 179 23.94 -12.67 -27.32
CA GLN A 179 25.10 -12.95 -26.48
C GLN A 179 25.33 -14.43 -26.21
N GLU A 180 24.45 -15.34 -26.65
CA GLU A 180 24.78 -16.76 -26.66
C GLU A 180 25.88 -17.01 -27.72
N PRO A 181 27.14 -17.30 -27.33
CA PRO A 181 28.15 -17.64 -28.30
C PRO A 181 27.72 -18.93 -28.97
N LYS A 182 27.81 -18.98 -30.30
CA LYS A 182 27.68 -20.23 -31.05
C LYS A 182 28.69 -21.22 -30.43
N LEU A 183 28.18 -22.26 -29.77
CA LEU A 183 28.97 -23.45 -29.46
C LEU A 183 29.40 -24.02 -30.82
N GLU A 184 30.63 -23.68 -31.23
CA GLU A 184 31.26 -24.27 -32.41
C GLU A 184 31.35 -25.78 -32.19
N ALA A 185 30.68 -26.52 -33.07
CA ALA A 185 30.74 -27.97 -33.18
C ALA A 185 31.88 -28.39 -34.10
#